data_AF-A0A4Q7G9H0-F1
#
_entry.id   AF-A0A4Q7G9H0-F1
#
_cell.length_a   1.000
_cell.length_b   1.000
_cell.length_c   1.000
_cell.angle_alpha   90.00
_cell.angle_beta   90.00
_cell.angle_gamma   90.00
#
_symmetry.space_group_name_H-M   'P 1'
#
loop_
_entity.id
_entity.type
_entity.pdbx_description
1 polymer ?
#
loop_
_entity_poly.entity_id
_entity_poly.type
_entity_poly.pdbx_seq_one_letter_code
_entity_poly.pdbx_strand_id
1 'polypeptide(L)' 'MSDRRELYRSPNGDAWFIAREPTNGYAFIIHQPNAPSGGRLSHVELGEFLRDGKRPEQQALLRLIGTLVEVPPFA' A
#
# COMPACT_ATOMS: atom_id res chain seq x y z
N MET A 1 17.85 2.98 -5.42
CA MET A 1 16.42 3.34 -5.59
C MET A 1 15.66 2.37 -4.71
N SER A 2 14.83 2.82 -3.77
CA SER A 2 14.15 1.90 -2.87
C SER A 2 13.13 1.07 -3.65
N ASP A 3 13.20 -0.26 -3.55
CA ASP A 3 12.35 -1.24 -4.25
C ASP A 3 10.87 -1.24 -3.77
N ARG A 4 10.42 -0.13 -3.19
CA ARG A 4 9.09 0.08 -2.64
C ARG A 4 8.74 1.57 -2.58
N ARG A 5 7.44 1.89 -2.68
CA ARG A 5 6.87 3.23 -2.54
C ARG A 5 5.96 3.29 -1.32
N GLU A 6 6.10 4.32 -0.48
CA GLU A 6 5.19 4.54 0.65
C GLU A 6 3.78 4.89 0.13
N LEU A 7 2.77 4.21 0.66
CA LEU A 7 1.36 4.43 0.36
C LEU A 7 0.69 5.30 1.41
N TYR A 8 0.92 4.96 2.68
CA TYR A 8 0.24 5.57 3.81
C TYR A 8 1.07 5.39 5.08
N ARG A 9 1.06 6.41 5.91
CA ARG A 9 1.58 6.36 7.27
C ARG A 9 0.49 6.79 8.22
N SER A 10 0.17 5.91 9.15
CA SER A 10 -0.80 6.18 10.20
C SER A 10 -0.25 7.20 11.22
N PRO A 11 -1.12 7.91 11.95
CA PRO A 11 -0.68 8.84 13.01
C PRO A 11 0.14 8.18 14.12
N ASN A 12 -0.09 6.89 14.41
CA ASN A 12 0.69 6.13 15.38
C ASN A 12 2.00 5.58 14.79
N GLY A 13 2.30 5.82 13.52
CA GLY A 13 3.61 5.56 12.92
C GLY A 13 3.75 4.25 12.17
N ASP A 14 2.71 3.42 12.10
CA ASP A 14 2.68 2.27 11.18
C ASP A 14 2.70 2.79 9.74
N ALA A 15 3.47 2.13 8.88
CA ALA A 15 3.64 2.52 7.49
C ALA A 15 3.34 1.35 6.55
N TRP A 16 2.70 1.68 5.43
CA TRP A 16 2.39 0.74 4.36
C TRP A 16 3.10 1.16 3.10
N PHE A 17 3.70 0.20 2.41
CA PHE A 17 4.39 0.39 1.15
C PHE A 17 3.82 -0.56 0.10
N ILE A 18 3.80 -0.11 -1.15
CA ILE A 18 3.64 -1.00 -2.31
C ILE A 18 5.03 -1.37 -2.82
N ALA A 19 5.23 -2.65 -3.09
CA ALA A 19 6.45 -3.18 -3.67
C ALA A 19 6.11 -4.08 -4.87
N ARG A 20 7.10 -4.36 -5.69
CA ARG A 20 6.99 -5.23 -6.86
C ARG A 20 7.86 -6.45 -6.66
N GLU A 21 7.27 -7.63 -6.77
CA GLU A 21 7.98 -8.91 -6.72
C GLU A 21 8.93 -9.03 -7.93
N PRO A 22 10.25 -9.21 -7.73
CA PRO A 22 11.21 -9.25 -8.83
C PRO A 22 10.98 -10.39 -9.83
N THR A 23 10.43 -11.52 -9.38
CA THR A 23 10.32 -12.74 -10.19
C THR A 23 9.18 -12.71 -11.19
N ASN A 24 7.98 -12.29 -10.77
CA ASN A 24 6.76 -12.28 -11.59
C ASN A 24 6.24 -10.87 -11.88
N GLY A 25 6.80 -9.84 -11.23
CA GLY A 25 6.40 -8.46 -11.40
C GLY A 25 5.08 -8.08 -10.72
N TYR A 26 4.49 -8.95 -9.90
CA TYR A 26 3.25 -8.68 -9.18
C TYR A 26 3.46 -7.71 -8.03
N ALA A 27 2.43 -6.91 -7.76
CA ALA A 27 2.44 -5.97 -6.64
C ALA A 27 2.02 -6.67 -5.35
N PHE A 28 2.69 -6.34 -4.25
CA PHE A 28 2.32 -6.75 -2.89
C PHE A 28 2.49 -5.59 -1.92
N ILE A 29 1.92 -5.72 -0.73
CA ILE A 29 1.98 -4.69 0.31
C ILE A 29 2.96 -5.09 1.40
N ILE A 30 3.80 -4.16 1.81
CA ILE A 30 4.64 -4.28 3.00
C ILE A 30 4.00 -3.44 4.08
N HIS A 31 3.63 -4.09 5.19
CA HIS A 31 3.27 -3.41 6.43
C HIS A 31 4.50 -3.37 7.34
N GLN A 32 4.88 -2.16 7.73
CA GLN A 32 5.96 -1.89 8.67
C GLN A 32 5.37 -1.25 9.92
N PRO A 33 5.25 -2.01 11.02
CA PRO A 33 4.76 -1.49 12.28
C PRO A 33 5.64 -0.37 12.84
N ASN A 34 5.08 0.47 13.70
CA ASN A 34 5.87 1.44 14.44
C ASN A 34 6.91 0.71 15.35
N ALA A 35 8.07 1.33 15.57
CA ALA A 35 9.15 0.72 16.35
C ALA A 35 8.75 0.35 17.81
N PRO A 36 7.95 1.16 18.53
CA PRO A 36 7.52 0.84 19.89
C PRO A 36 6.58 -0.38 19.98
N SER A 37 5.82 -0.70 18.93
CA SER A 37 4.86 -1.81 18.93
C SER A 37 5.54 -3.19 18.89
N GLY A 38 6.86 -3.26 18.66
CA GLY A 38 7.58 -4.53 18.52
C GLY A 38 7.07 -5.41 17.36
N GLY A 39 6.26 -4.84 16.46
CA GLY A 39 5.66 -5.56 15.34
C GLY A 39 6.70 -5.92 14.29
N ARG A 40 6.50 -7.06 13.62
CA ARG A 40 7.35 -7.50 12.51
C ARG A 40 6.87 -6.92 11.20
N LEU A 41 7.82 -6.62 10.32
CA LEU A 41 7.54 -6.36 8.92
C LEU A 41 6.81 -7.57 8.32
N SER A 42 5.70 -7.33 7.64
CA SER A 42 4.89 -8.38 7.03
C SER A 42 4.58 -8.06 5.57
N HIS A 43 4.61 -9.08 4.71
CA HIS A 43 4.12 -9.01 3.35
C HIS A 43 2.64 -9.43 3.31
N VAL A 44 1.83 -8.67 2.60
CA VAL A 44 0.38 -8.89 2.45
C VAL A 44 0.07 -8.93 0.96
N GLU A 45 -0.61 -9.99 0.55
CA GLU A 45 -1.08 -10.14 -0.83
C GLU A 45 -2.05 -9.02 -1.19
N LEU A 46 -1.99 -8.53 -2.44
CA LEU A 46 -2.75 -7.35 -2.84
C LEU A 46 -4.28 -7.56 -2.73
N GLY A 47 -4.76 -8.75 -3.12
CA GLY A 47 -6.18 -9.09 -3.03
C GLY A 47 -6.67 -9.24 -1.59
N GLU A 48 -5.82 -9.76 -0.69
CA GLU A 48 -6.12 -9.80 0.74
C GLU A 48 -6.15 -8.38 1.33
N PHE A 49 -5.15 -7.57 0.99
CA PHE A 49 -5.05 -6.20 1.47
C PHE A 49 -6.28 -5.37 1.06
N LEU A 50 -6.81 -5.55 -0.15
CA LEU A 50 -7.96 -4.79 -0.66
C LEU A 50 -9.33 -5.37 -0.29
N ARG A 51 -9.41 -6.51 0.43
CA ARG A 51 -10.66 -7.24 0.68
C ARG A 51 -11.80 -6.36 1.22
N ASP A 52 -11.51 -5.49 2.19
CA ASP A 52 -12.51 -4.61 2.80
C ASP A 52 -12.62 -3.25 2.10
N GLY A 53 -11.53 -2.80 1.47
CA GLY A 53 -11.41 -1.52 0.76
C GLY A 53 -11.67 -0.25 1.57
N LYS A 54 -12.00 -0.30 2.87
CA LYS A 54 -12.46 0.85 3.67
C LYS A 54 -11.38 1.53 4.50
N ARG A 55 -10.25 0.87 4.74
CA ARG A 55 -9.20 1.39 5.63
C ARG A 55 -8.38 2.49 4.94
N PRO A 56 -7.83 3.48 5.67
CA PRO A 56 -7.09 4.59 5.07
C PRO A 56 -5.96 4.19 4.12
N GLU A 57 -5.21 3.14 4.46
CA GLU A 57 -4.13 2.58 3.65
C GLU A 57 -4.65 1.89 2.38
N GLN A 58 -5.81 1.24 2.45
CA GLN A 58 -6.49 0.65 1.29
C GLN A 58 -6.98 1.75 0.35
N GLN A 59 -7.59 2.78 0.91
CA GLN A 59 -8.04 3.97 0.18
C GLN A 59 -6.87 4.72 -0.47
N ALA A 60 -5.70 4.77 0.18
CA ALA A 60 -4.49 5.33 -0.40
C ALA A 60 -4.01 4.55 -1.63
N LEU A 61 -4.04 3.21 -1.56
CA LEU A 61 -3.73 2.36 -2.72
C LEU A 61 -4.74 2.56 -3.86
N LEU A 62 -6.04 2.60 -3.56
CA LEU A 62 -7.07 2.83 -4.58
C LEU A 62 -6.90 4.19 -5.27
N ARG A 63 -6.57 5.25 -4.51
CA ARG A 63 -6.22 6.55 -5.09
C ARG A 63 -4.97 6.49 -5.96
N LEU A 64 -3.93 5.76 -5.52
CA LEU A 64 -2.72 5.56 -6.32
C LEU A 64 -3.04 4.86 -7.65
N ILE A 65 -3.87 3.81 -7.63
CA ILE A 65 -4.30 3.14 -8.86
C ILE A 65 -5.10 4.11 -9.75
N GLY A 66 -5.93 4.95 -9.15
CA GLY A 66 -6.67 5.99 -9.84
C GLY A 66 -5.78 6.99 -10.59
N THR A 67 -4.52 7.19 -10.19
CA THR A 67 -3.60 8.08 -10.93
C THR A 67 -3.09 7.46 -12.24
N LEU A 68 -3.39 6.20 -12.52
CA LEU A 68 -3.04 5.53 -13.77
C LEU A 68 -4.02 5.87 -14.91
N VAL A 69 -5.12 6.54 -14.60
CA VAL A 69 -6.13 6.96 -15.56
C VAL A 69 -6.33 8.47 -15.49
N GLU A 70 -6.65 9.09 -16.63
CA GLU A 70 -7.01 10.50 -16.68
C GLU A 70 -8.42 10.72 -16.10
N VAL A 71 -8.63 11.86 -15.43
CA VAL A 71 -9.97 12.24 -14.96
C VAL A 71 -10.80 12.65 -16.18
N PRO A 72 -11.97 12.03 -16.43
CA PRO A 72 -12.82 12.43 -17.54
C PRO A 72 -13.24 13.90 -17.40
N PRO A 73 -13.34 14.66 -18.49
CA PRO A 73 -13.66 16.09 -18.44
C PRO A 73 -15.09 16.40 -17.94
N PHE A 74 -15.89 15.38 -17.65
CA PHE A 74 -17.29 15.46 -17.22
C PHE A 74 -17.54 14.79 -15.85
N ALA A 75 -16.48 14.51 -15.08
CA ALA A 75 -16.59 14.01 -13.70
C ALA A 75 -16.84 15.15 -12.69
#